data_AF-A0A2R7LJ13-F1
#
_entry.id   AF-A0A2R7LJ13-F1
#
_cell.length_a   1.000
_cell.length_b   1.000
_cell.length_c   1.000
_cell.angle_alpha   90.00
_cell.angle_beta   90.00
_cell.angle_gamma   90.00
#
_symmetry.space_group_name_H-M   'P 1'
#
loop_
_entity.id
_entity.type
_entity.pdbx_description
1 polymer ?
#
loop_
_entity_poly.entity_id
_entity_poly.type
_entity_poly.pdbx_seq_one_letter_code
_entity_poly.pdbx_strand_id
1 'polypeptide(L)'
;ARGGEAYVDYAHTPDGLETVLEALRPHTTGKLVVVFGAGGDRDRTKRPLMGEIAARLADVAIVTDDNPRSEDPGSIRAAILAAAPGATEIGDRRAAIRAAAAQLVEGDVLVVAGKGHEQGQMVAGINHPFDDVAETLAALEGTDV
;
A
#
# COMPACT_ATOMS: atom_id res chain seq x y z
N ALA A 1 11.13 14.40 8.39
CA ALA A 1 11.40 13.34 7.40
C ALA A 1 12.29 13.90 6.29
N ARG A 2 12.96 13.06 5.50
CA ARG A 2 13.77 13.47 4.34
C ARG A 2 12.87 13.92 3.17
N GLY A 3 12.01 14.91 3.40
CA GLY A 3 11.20 15.57 2.38
C GLY A 3 9.68 15.38 2.51
N GLY A 4 9.17 14.15 2.37
CA GLY A 4 7.72 13.91 2.20
C GLY A 4 6.91 13.67 3.48
N GLU A 5 5.59 13.61 3.32
CA GLU A 5 4.60 13.24 4.34
C GLU A 5 4.08 11.81 4.11
N ALA A 6 3.55 11.17 5.15
CA ALA A 6 2.96 9.84 5.02
C ALA A 6 1.65 9.70 5.80
N TYR A 7 0.71 8.97 5.22
CA TYR A 7 -0.61 8.65 5.77
C TYR A 7 -0.80 7.13 5.77
N VAL A 8 -1.20 6.59 6.91
CA VAL A 8 -1.61 5.19 7.04
C VAL A 8 -3.13 5.14 7.13
N ASP A 9 -3.78 4.42 6.22
CA ASP A 9 -5.23 4.39 6.12
C ASP A 9 -5.78 2.96 5.97
N TYR A 10 -7.01 2.74 6.47
CA TYR A 10 -7.69 1.44 6.42
C TYR A 10 -8.39 1.17 5.07
N ALA A 11 -8.22 2.03 4.06
CA ALA A 11 -8.76 1.90 2.72
C ALA A 11 -8.38 0.55 2.07
N HIS A 12 -9.27 -0.43 2.19
CA HIS A 12 -9.13 -1.77 1.61
C HIS A 12 -10.26 -2.09 0.61
N THR A 13 -11.04 -1.10 0.20
CA THR A 13 -12.09 -1.19 -0.82
C THR A 13 -11.73 -0.26 -2.00
N PRO A 14 -12.29 -0.46 -3.20
CA PRO A 14 -12.07 0.45 -4.32
C PRO A 14 -12.45 1.89 -3.96
N ASP A 15 -13.66 2.09 -3.45
CA ASP A 15 -14.18 3.41 -3.03
C ASP A 15 -13.33 4.08 -1.94
N GLY A 16 -12.88 3.31 -0.95
CA GLY A 16 -11.99 3.83 0.09
C GLY A 16 -10.63 4.25 -0.46
N LEU A 17 -10.06 3.45 -1.37
CA LEU A 17 -8.77 3.77 -2.00
C LEU A 17 -8.88 5.01 -2.89
N GLU A 18 -9.95 5.12 -3.67
CA GLU A 18 -10.21 6.32 -4.48
C GLU A 18 -10.37 7.55 -3.59
N THR A 19 -11.22 7.46 -2.56
CA THR A 19 -11.48 8.56 -1.63
C THR A 19 -10.21 9.08 -0.97
N VAL A 20 -9.33 8.21 -0.46
CA VAL A 20 -8.10 8.66 0.21
C VAL A 20 -7.11 9.30 -0.77
N LEU A 21 -6.99 8.76 -1.99
CA LEU A 21 -6.09 9.32 -3.01
C LEU A 21 -6.60 10.68 -3.51
N GLU A 22 -7.89 10.80 -3.79
CA GLU A 22 -8.50 12.08 -4.20
C GLU A 22 -8.43 13.12 -3.09
N ALA A 23 -8.64 12.72 -1.84
CA ALA A 23 -8.57 13.64 -0.69
C ALA A 23 -7.15 14.19 -0.49
N LEU A 24 -6.12 13.38 -0.70
CA LEU A 24 -4.72 13.80 -0.48
C LEU A 24 -4.12 14.53 -1.68
N ARG A 25 -4.64 14.33 -2.89
CA ARG A 25 -4.09 14.95 -4.10
C ARG A 25 -3.99 16.49 -4.03
N PRO A 26 -4.99 17.25 -3.56
CA PRO A 26 -4.91 18.71 -3.41
C PRO A 26 -3.84 19.17 -2.41
N HIS A 27 -3.41 18.31 -1.50
CA HIS A 27 -2.40 18.59 -0.48
C HIS A 27 -0.99 18.14 -0.90
N THR A 28 -0.88 17.38 -1.98
CA THR A 28 0.40 16.84 -2.47
C THR A 28 0.95 17.76 -3.57
N THR A 29 2.09 18.41 -3.34
CA THR A 29 2.74 19.30 -4.33
C THR A 29 3.74 18.55 -5.22
N GLY A 30 4.25 17.41 -4.77
CA GLY A 30 5.10 16.49 -5.50
C GLY A 30 4.32 15.26 -5.98
N LYS A 31 4.91 14.08 -5.82
CA LYS A 31 4.33 12.79 -6.18
C LYS A 31 3.39 12.26 -5.10
N LEU A 32 2.24 11.74 -5.51
CA LEU A 32 1.37 10.91 -4.69
C LEU A 32 1.76 9.45 -4.90
N VAL A 33 2.33 8.84 -3.86
CA VAL A 33 2.81 7.45 -3.85
C VAL A 33 1.82 6.60 -3.05
N VAL A 34 1.43 5.43 -3.55
CA VAL A 34 0.57 4.49 -2.83
C VAL A 34 1.21 3.12 -2.70
N VAL A 35 1.19 2.57 -1.49
CA VAL A 35 1.54 1.17 -1.18
C VAL A 35 0.27 0.48 -0.71
N PHE A 36 -0.14 -0.58 -1.41
CA PHE A 36 -1.38 -1.29 -1.07
C PHE A 36 -1.36 -2.75 -1.53
N GLY A 37 -2.29 -3.52 -0.99
CA GLY A 37 -2.54 -4.90 -1.37
C GLY A 37 -4.02 -5.24 -1.27
N ALA A 38 -4.34 -6.52 -1.30
CA ALA A 38 -5.68 -7.01 -1.03
C ALA A 38 -5.64 -8.29 -0.20
N GLY A 39 -6.63 -8.47 0.68
CA GLY A 39 -6.78 -9.71 1.42
C GLY A 39 -7.16 -10.92 0.54
N GLY A 40 -6.55 -12.08 0.82
CA GLY A 40 -6.98 -13.38 0.28
C GLY A 40 -8.21 -13.93 1.00
N ASP A 41 -8.85 -14.97 0.44
CA ASP A 41 -10.09 -15.59 0.98
C ASP A 41 -11.24 -14.61 1.21
N ARG A 42 -11.27 -13.55 0.40
CA ARG A 42 -12.21 -12.44 0.47
C ARG A 42 -12.64 -12.06 -0.93
N ASP A 43 -13.31 -10.92 -1.04
CA ASP A 43 -13.74 -10.37 -2.33
C ASP A 43 -12.55 -10.22 -3.29
N ARG A 44 -12.59 -11.00 -4.37
CA ARG A 44 -11.60 -10.97 -5.45
C ARG A 44 -11.93 -9.90 -6.49
N THR A 45 -13.19 -9.51 -6.59
CA THR A 45 -13.69 -8.59 -7.62
C THR A 45 -13.11 -7.18 -7.44
N LYS A 46 -12.80 -6.79 -6.20
CA LYS A 46 -12.13 -5.52 -5.91
C LYS A 46 -10.69 -5.41 -6.40
N ARG A 47 -9.97 -6.53 -6.59
CA ARG A 47 -8.52 -6.54 -6.88
C ARG A 47 -8.17 -5.73 -8.13
N PRO A 48 -8.75 -6.02 -9.31
CA PRO A 48 -8.49 -5.22 -10.51
C PRO A 48 -9.00 -3.78 -10.34
N LEU A 49 -10.15 -3.56 -9.70
CA LEU A 49 -10.70 -2.20 -9.49
C LEU A 49 -9.76 -1.31 -8.67
N MET A 50 -9.19 -1.84 -7.58
CA MET A 50 -8.19 -1.13 -6.78
C MET A 50 -6.91 -0.86 -7.60
N GLY A 51 -6.52 -1.79 -8.48
CA GLY A 51 -5.42 -1.59 -9.42
C GLY A 51 -5.64 -0.43 -10.39
N GLU A 52 -6.81 -0.38 -11.03
CA GLU A 52 -7.20 0.70 -11.95
C GLU A 52 -7.21 2.06 -11.26
N ILE A 53 -7.74 2.12 -10.04
CA ILE A 53 -7.79 3.33 -9.22
C ILE A 53 -6.37 3.81 -8.90
N ALA A 54 -5.51 2.92 -8.41
CA ALA A 54 -4.13 3.28 -8.08
C ALA A 54 -3.36 3.78 -9.32
N ALA A 55 -3.51 3.11 -10.47
CA ALA A 55 -2.83 3.52 -11.70
C ALA A 55 -3.35 4.85 -12.27
N ARG A 56 -4.60 5.22 -12.00
CA ARG A 56 -5.19 6.49 -12.44
C ARG A 56 -4.87 7.65 -11.51
N LEU A 57 -4.84 7.42 -10.21
CA LEU A 57 -4.84 8.49 -9.21
C LEU A 57 -3.49 8.71 -8.52
N ALA A 58 -2.62 7.71 -8.48
CA ALA A 58 -1.28 7.83 -7.91
C ALA A 58 -0.24 8.04 -9.01
N ASP A 59 0.80 8.83 -8.70
CA ASP A 59 1.97 8.98 -9.57
C ASP A 59 2.88 7.74 -9.50
N VAL A 60 2.90 7.07 -8.34
CA VAL A 60 3.61 5.80 -8.14
C VAL A 60 2.71 4.84 -7.36
N ALA A 61 2.46 3.67 -7.92
CA ALA A 61 1.74 2.59 -7.26
C ALA A 61 2.68 1.41 -7.00
N ILE A 62 2.71 0.94 -5.75
CA ILE A 62 3.41 -0.26 -5.32
C ILE A 62 2.39 -1.27 -4.80
N VAL A 63 2.30 -2.40 -5.48
CA VAL A 63 1.44 -3.53 -5.10
C VAL A 63 2.25 -4.50 -4.25
N THR A 64 1.73 -4.80 -3.06
CA THR A 64 2.38 -5.64 -2.04
C THR A 64 1.40 -6.61 -1.39
N ASP A 65 1.90 -7.49 -0.53
CA ASP A 65 1.05 -8.31 0.32
C ASP A 65 0.32 -7.46 1.37
N ASP A 66 -0.92 -7.87 1.66
CA ASP A 66 -1.73 -7.43 2.80
C ASP A 66 -1.94 -8.68 3.67
N ASN A 67 -3.16 -9.18 3.81
CA ASN A 67 -3.48 -10.41 4.52
C ASN A 67 -3.76 -11.53 3.49
N PRO A 68 -2.76 -12.23 2.93
CA PRO A 68 -2.98 -13.25 1.90
C PRO A 68 -3.77 -14.46 2.40
N ARG A 69 -3.81 -14.71 3.71
CA ARG A 69 -4.53 -15.85 4.32
C ARG A 69 -4.08 -17.16 3.66
N SER A 70 -5.00 -17.97 3.13
CA SER A 70 -4.67 -19.25 2.50
C SER A 70 -4.39 -19.17 0.99
N GLU A 71 -4.59 -18.00 0.37
CA GLU A 71 -4.28 -17.82 -1.06
C GLU A 71 -2.78 -17.63 -1.28
N ASP A 72 -2.31 -18.02 -2.47
CA ASP A 72 -0.96 -17.67 -2.94
C ASP A 72 -0.86 -16.13 -3.07
N PRO A 73 0.05 -15.46 -2.33
CA PRO A 73 0.16 -14.00 -2.35
C PRO A 73 0.47 -13.45 -3.75
N GLY A 74 1.29 -14.18 -4.53
CA GLY A 74 1.62 -13.81 -5.91
C GLY A 74 0.39 -13.72 -6.80
N SER A 75 -0.54 -14.67 -6.68
CA SER A 75 -1.80 -14.66 -7.43
C SER A 75 -2.70 -13.45 -7.10
N ILE A 76 -2.67 -12.96 -5.85
CA ILE A 76 -3.41 -11.77 -5.44
C ILE A 76 -2.81 -10.53 -6.09
N ARG A 77 -1.48 -10.36 -5.95
CA ARG A 77 -0.77 -9.21 -6.54
C ARG A 77 -0.92 -9.20 -8.05
N ALA A 78 -0.79 -10.34 -8.71
CA ALA A 78 -0.99 -10.47 -10.16
C ALA A 78 -2.39 -10.02 -10.61
N ALA A 79 -3.45 -10.33 -9.83
CA ALA A 79 -4.81 -9.89 -10.14
C ALA A 79 -5.01 -8.38 -10.02
N ILE A 80 -4.28 -7.71 -9.12
CA ILE A 80 -4.26 -6.24 -9.00
C ILE A 80 -3.46 -5.65 -10.17
N LEU A 81 -2.25 -6.16 -10.40
CA LEU A 81 -1.30 -5.68 -11.41
C LEU A 81 -1.85 -5.81 -12.84
N ALA A 82 -2.69 -6.80 -13.11
CA ALA A 82 -3.36 -6.97 -14.40
C ALA A 82 -4.15 -5.72 -14.84
N ALA A 83 -4.57 -4.90 -13.89
CA ALA A 83 -5.34 -3.68 -14.13
C ALA A 83 -4.59 -2.40 -13.69
N ALA A 84 -3.32 -2.51 -13.29
CA ALA A 84 -2.49 -1.41 -12.81
C ALA A 84 -1.19 -1.27 -13.64
N PRO A 85 -1.28 -0.93 -14.93
CA PRO A 85 -0.09 -0.83 -15.79
C PRO A 85 0.90 0.21 -15.23
N GLY A 86 2.17 -0.17 -15.13
CA GLY A 86 3.23 0.68 -14.59
C GLY A 86 3.40 0.62 -13.07
N ALA A 87 2.50 -0.07 -12.35
CA ALA A 87 2.70 -0.33 -10.93
C ALA A 87 3.90 -1.26 -10.69
N THR A 88 4.61 -1.04 -9.58
CA THR A 88 5.73 -1.87 -9.15
C THR A 88 5.23 -2.96 -8.22
N GLU A 89 5.75 -4.18 -8.37
CA GLU A 89 5.45 -5.30 -7.47
C GLU A 89 6.58 -5.46 -6.43
N ILE A 90 6.23 -5.43 -5.14
CA ILE A 90 7.14 -5.80 -4.04
C ILE A 90 6.32 -6.64 -3.06
N GLY A 91 6.58 -7.95 -2.98
CA GLY A 91 5.74 -8.85 -2.17
C GLY A 91 5.81 -8.56 -0.67
N ASP A 92 7.01 -8.39 -0.13
CA ASP A 92 7.20 -8.10 1.30
C ASP A 92 6.72 -6.68 1.64
N ARG A 93 5.69 -6.60 2.48
CA ARG A 93 5.02 -5.33 2.85
C ARG A 93 5.97 -4.34 3.49
N ARG A 94 6.88 -4.81 4.34
CA ARG A 94 7.89 -3.97 4.96
C ARG A 94 8.85 -3.38 3.94
N ALA A 95 9.33 -4.19 3.00
CA ALA A 95 10.19 -3.76 1.92
C ALA A 95 9.47 -2.79 0.97
N ALA A 96 8.18 -3.00 0.70
CA ALA A 96 7.37 -2.10 -0.12
C ALA A 96 7.26 -0.71 0.52
N ILE A 97 6.94 -0.65 1.82
CA ILE A 97 6.89 0.61 2.58
C ILE A 97 8.25 1.30 2.58
N ARG A 98 9.34 0.57 2.83
CA ARG A 98 10.70 1.13 2.80
C ARG A 98 11.09 1.65 1.42
N ALA A 99 10.78 0.92 0.36
CA ALA A 99 11.06 1.34 -1.01
C ALA A 99 10.30 2.64 -1.36
N ALA A 100 9.03 2.73 -0.98
CA ALA A 100 8.23 3.94 -1.13
C ALA A 100 8.78 5.12 -0.31
N ALA A 101 9.13 4.91 0.96
CA ALA A 101 9.65 5.97 1.82
C ALA A 101 11.02 6.49 1.34
N ALA A 102 11.88 5.60 0.83
CA ALA A 102 13.23 5.95 0.41
C ALA A 102 13.29 6.87 -0.83
N GLN A 103 12.22 6.90 -1.65
CA GLN A 103 12.14 7.75 -2.84
C GLN A 103 11.44 9.11 -2.60
N LEU A 104 10.90 9.34 -1.39
CA LEU A 104 10.17 10.58 -1.10
C LEU A 104 11.11 11.79 -1.10
N VAL A 105 10.63 12.88 -1.69
CA VAL A 105 11.24 14.22 -1.59
C VAL A 105 10.23 15.22 -1.01
N GLU A 106 10.67 16.47 -0.80
CA GLU A 106 9.80 17.53 -0.30
C GLU A 106 8.58 17.74 -1.20
N GLY A 107 7.39 17.73 -0.59
CA GLY A 107 6.11 17.85 -1.28
C GLY A 107 5.48 16.52 -1.72
N ASP A 108 6.22 15.41 -1.66
CA ASP A 108 5.65 14.09 -1.91
C ASP A 108 4.79 13.61 -0.73
N VAL A 109 3.77 12.80 -1.04
CA VAL A 109 2.91 12.14 -0.06
C VAL A 109 2.91 10.64 -0.31
N LEU A 110 3.19 9.86 0.73
CA LEU A 110 3.03 8.41 0.77
C LEU A 110 1.72 8.02 1.44
N VAL A 111 0.92 7.18 0.78
CA VAL A 111 -0.24 6.51 1.35
C VAL A 111 0.06 5.02 1.52
N VAL A 112 0.02 4.52 2.76
CA VAL A 112 0.06 3.09 3.06
C VAL A 112 -1.37 2.66 3.39
N ALA A 113 -2.01 1.99 2.45
CA ALA A 113 -3.42 1.64 2.52
C ALA A 113 -3.65 0.15 2.82
N GLY A 114 -4.76 -0.12 3.49
CA GLY A 114 -5.34 -1.46 3.63
C GLY A 114 -5.49 -1.91 5.08
N LYS A 115 -4.41 -1.86 5.88
CA LYS A 115 -4.42 -2.41 7.25
C LYS A 115 -4.78 -1.39 8.32
N GLY A 116 -4.54 -0.10 8.09
CA GLY A 116 -4.81 0.95 9.08
C GLY A 116 -4.14 0.66 10.42
N HIS A 117 -4.93 0.40 11.46
CA HIS A 117 -4.46 0.14 12.83
C HIS A 117 -4.30 -1.36 13.16
N GLU A 118 -4.45 -2.28 12.19
CA GLU A 118 -4.21 -3.70 12.42
C GLU A 118 -2.75 -3.98 12.85
N GLN A 119 -2.59 -4.84 13.86
CA GLN A 119 -1.31 -5.17 14.47
C GLN A 119 -0.79 -6.58 14.07
N GLY A 120 -1.12 -7.01 12.86
CA GLY A 120 -0.56 -8.24 12.31
C GLY A 120 -0.86 -8.47 10.84
N GLN A 121 -0.17 -9.45 10.27
CA GLN A 121 -0.30 -9.89 8.89
C GLN A 121 -0.63 -11.39 8.85
N MET A 122 -1.81 -11.72 8.32
CA MET A 122 -2.31 -13.10 8.29
C MET A 122 -1.78 -13.87 7.07
N VAL A 123 -0.95 -14.88 7.31
CA VAL A 123 -0.36 -15.75 6.28
C VAL A 123 -0.54 -17.21 6.67
N ALA A 124 -1.23 -18.00 5.84
CA ALA A 124 -1.47 -19.43 6.04
C ALA A 124 -2.01 -19.81 7.44
N GLY A 125 -2.85 -18.96 8.03
CA GLY A 125 -3.45 -19.17 9.37
C GLY A 125 -2.57 -18.70 10.54
N ILE A 126 -1.40 -18.13 10.27
CA ILE A 126 -0.51 -17.53 11.27
C ILE A 126 -0.62 -16.01 11.18
N ASN A 127 -0.86 -15.35 12.31
CA ASN A 127 -0.83 -13.89 12.41
C ASN A 127 0.57 -13.43 12.82
N HIS A 128 1.35 -12.93 11.85
CA HIS A 128 2.69 -12.41 12.09
C HIS A 128 2.61 -10.97 12.63
N PRO A 129 3.41 -10.57 13.64
CA PRO A 129 3.45 -9.17 14.10
C PRO A 129 3.83 -8.23 12.96
N PHE A 130 2.98 -7.23 12.72
CA PHE A 130 3.16 -6.23 11.68
C PHE A 130 2.25 -5.03 11.95
N ASP A 131 2.76 -3.81 11.86
CA ASP A 131 1.98 -2.58 12.05
C ASP A 131 2.39 -1.54 11.00
N ASP A 132 1.50 -1.18 10.08
CA ASP A 132 1.77 -0.18 9.04
C ASP A 132 2.26 1.15 9.63
N VAL A 133 1.78 1.57 10.80
CA VAL A 133 2.20 2.82 11.45
C VAL A 133 3.64 2.73 11.91
N ALA A 134 4.01 1.67 12.63
CA ALA A 134 5.36 1.46 13.12
C ALA A 134 6.36 1.30 11.96
N GLU A 135 6.00 0.51 10.95
CA GLU A 135 6.84 0.26 9.78
C GLU A 135 7.04 1.52 8.93
N THR A 136 6.00 2.33 8.76
CA THR A 136 6.09 3.61 8.03
C THR A 136 6.94 4.61 8.78
N LEU A 137 6.78 4.74 10.09
CA LEU A 137 7.59 5.64 10.91
C LEU A 137 9.08 5.27 10.83
N ALA A 138 9.39 3.99 11.02
CA ALA A 138 10.77 3.50 10.95
C ALA A 138 11.39 3.71 9.56
N ALA A 139 10.62 3.47 8.49
CA ALA A 139 11.05 3.72 7.12
C ALA A 139 11.38 5.21 6.86
N LEU A 140 10.61 6.14 7.43
CA LEU A 140 10.86 7.58 7.31
C LEU A 140 12.07 8.05 8.15
N GLU A 141 12.34 7.40 9.26
CA GLU A 141 13.49 7.68 10.14
C GLU A 141 14.78 7.01 9.64
N GLY A 142 14.66 5.98 8.78
CA GLY A 142 15.78 5.17 8.32
C GLY A 142 16.29 4.21 9.41
N THR A 143 15.39 3.74 10.25
CA THR A 143 15.64 2.79 11.35
C THR A 143 15.01 1.44 11.05
N ASP A 144 15.56 0.39 11.66
CA ASP A 144 14.95 -0.95 11.65
C ASP A 144 13.96 -1.07 12.82
N VAL A 145 12.85 -1.78 12.59
CA VAL A 145 11.80 -2.12 13.57
C VAL A 145 11.70 -3.63 13.78
#